data_AF-Q7P6S9-F1
#
_entry.id   AF-Q7P6S9-F1
#
_cell.length_a   1.000
_cell.length_b   1.000
_cell.length_c   1.000
_cell.angle_alpha   90.00
_cell.angle_beta   90.00
_cell.angle_gamma   90.00
#
_symmetry.space_group_name_H-M   'P 1'
#
loop_
_entity.id
_entity.type
_entity.pdbx_description
1 polymer ?
#
loop_
_entity_poly.entity_id
_entity_poly.type
_entity_poly.pdbx_seq_one_letter_code
_entity_poly.pdbx_strand_id
1 'polypeptide(L)' 'MDIVTDTLLNYFIVFEKENYFAEIIVGKDEYAPYKFVYFDMIGGNDKIPEILYIWFDNEETTIQDIIENINKALDYFITY' A
#
# COMPACT_ATOMS: atom_id res chain seq x y z
N MET A 1 -3.90 -12.81 3.14
CA MET A 1 -3.17 -12.15 2.03
C MET A 1 -3.84 -12.64 0.78
N ASP A 2 -4.63 -11.77 0.18
CA ASP A 2 -5.26 -12.04 -1.10
C ASP A 2 -4.56 -11.16 -2.14
N ILE A 3 -4.12 -11.81 -3.22
CA ILE A 3 -3.63 -11.12 -4.40
C ILE A 3 -4.77 -11.18 -5.39
N VAL A 4 -5.32 -10.03 -5.71
CA VAL A 4 -6.42 -9.93 -6.65
C VAL A 4 -5.91 -9.12 -7.84
N THR A 5 -6.26 -9.59 -9.03
CA THR A 5 -5.82 -9.03 -10.29
C THR A 5 -7.03 -8.52 -11.04
N ASP A 6 -7.20 -7.19 -11.09
CA ASP A 6 -8.17 -6.57 -11.97
C ASP A 6 -7.46 -6.23 -13.28
N THR A 7 -7.99 -6.75 -14.39
CA THR A 7 -7.46 -6.56 -15.74
C THR A 7 -7.48 -5.10 -16.23
N LEU A 8 -8.14 -4.20 -15.50
CA LEU A 8 -8.23 -2.77 -15.86
C LEU A 8 -7.31 -1.86 -15.05
N LEU A 9 -6.95 -2.25 -13.82
CA LEU A 9 -6.15 -1.43 -12.92
C LEU A 9 -5.25 -2.35 -12.09
N ASN A 10 -3.94 -2.15 -12.27
CA ASN A 10 -2.95 -2.03 -11.19
C ASN A 10 -2.88 -3.19 -10.20
N TYR A 11 -1.75 -3.91 -10.13
CA TYR A 11 -1.61 -5.01 -9.17
C TYR A 11 -1.94 -4.54 -7.75
N PHE A 12 -2.81 -5.25 -7.06
CA PHE A 12 -3.16 -4.95 -5.68
C PHE A 12 -2.89 -6.15 -4.78
N ILE A 13 -2.33 -5.84 -3.62
CA ILE A 13 -2.10 -6.80 -2.55
C ILE A 13 -2.80 -6.26 -1.33
N VAL A 14 -3.72 -7.05 -0.78
CA VAL A 14 -4.48 -6.68 0.41
C VAL A 14 -4.08 -7.59 1.56
N PHE A 15 -3.82 -6.96 2.71
CA PHE A 15 -3.51 -7.61 3.97
C PHE A 15 -4.57 -7.24 4.99
N GLU A 16 -5.21 -8.26 5.57
CA GLU A 16 -6.22 -8.09 6.61
C GLU A 16 -5.79 -8.83 7.87
N LYS A 17 -5.95 -8.18 9.01
CA LYS A 17 -5.82 -8.70 10.38
C LYS A 17 -6.96 -8.08 11.20
N GLU A 18 -7.44 -8.74 12.26
CA GLU A 18 -8.68 -8.38 12.99
C GLU A 18 -9.10 -6.89 12.94
N ASN A 19 -8.24 -5.98 13.40
CA ASN A 19 -8.52 -4.54 13.48
C ASN A 19 -7.62 -3.70 12.55
N TYR A 20 -7.00 -4.32 11.55
CA TYR A 20 -6.02 -3.69 10.66
C TYR A 20 -6.23 -4.11 9.21
N PHE A 21 -6.17 -3.13 8.34
CA PHE A 21 -6.21 -3.31 6.89
C PHE A 21 -5.01 -2.60 6.30
N ALA A 22 -4.33 -3.23 5.35
CA ALA A 22 -3.27 -2.60 4.58
C ALA A 22 -3.38 -3.01 3.11
N GLU A 23 -3.07 -2.09 2.21
CA GLU A 23 -3.01 -2.36 0.78
C GLU A 23 -1.74 -1.82 0.14
N ILE A 24 -1.21 -2.57 -0.82
CA ILE A 24 -0.23 -2.09 -1.79
C ILE A 24 -0.92 -2.02 -3.15
N ILE A 25 -0.84 -0.88 -3.81
CA ILE A 25 -1.36 -0.69 -5.17
C ILE A 25 -0.19 -0.33 -6.08
N VAL A 26 -0.01 -1.10 -7.17
CA VAL A 26 0.98 -0.83 -8.21
C VAL A 26 0.30 -0.39 -9.50
N GLY A 27 0.30 0.92 -9.73
CA GLY A 27 -0.31 1.69 -10.79
C GLY A 27 0.32 1.58 -12.18
N LYS A 28 -0.50 1.63 -13.24
CA LYS A 28 -0.09 2.15 -14.56
C LYS A 28 -0.08 3.68 -14.53
N ASP A 29 0.84 4.25 -15.31
CA ASP A 29 1.01 5.69 -15.58
C ASP A 29 -0.27 6.39 -16.07
N GLU A 30 -1.22 5.66 -16.66
CA GLU A 30 -2.38 6.21 -17.37
C GLU A 30 -3.29 7.14 -16.51
N TYR A 31 -3.30 7.00 -15.18
CA TYR A 31 -4.18 7.78 -14.28
C TYR A 31 -3.45 8.74 -13.34
N ALA A 32 -2.17 8.50 -13.07
CA ALA A 32 -1.31 9.38 -12.29
C ALA A 32 0.15 9.11 -12.73
N PRO A 33 0.71 9.90 -13.66
CA PRO A 33 2.02 9.63 -14.27
C PRO A 33 3.20 9.66 -13.28
N TYR A 34 2.94 9.97 -12.02
CA TYR A 34 3.91 10.18 -10.96
C TYR A 34 3.60 9.38 -9.69
N LYS A 35 2.59 8.49 -9.71
CA LYS A 35 2.22 7.65 -8.57
C LYS A 35 2.02 6.20 -9.03
N PHE A 36 3.12 5.47 -9.13
CA PHE A 36 3.14 4.08 -9.56
C PHE A 36 2.99 3.11 -8.41
N VAL A 37 3.31 3.49 -7.17
CA VAL A 37 3.21 2.64 -6.00
C VAL A 37 2.62 3.42 -4.84
N TYR A 38 1.51 2.91 -4.31
CA TYR A 38 0.84 3.42 -3.13
C TYR A 38 0.80 2.32 -2.07
N PHE A 39 1.00 2.71 -0.83
CA PHE A 39 0.74 1.87 0.32
C PHE A 39 0.01 2.67 1.39
N ASP A 40 -1.03 2.07 1.96
CA ASP A 40 -1.57 2.51 3.23
C ASP A 40 -1.82 1.36 4.20
N MET A 41 -1.89 1.74 5.47
CA MET A 41 -2.30 0.89 6.55
C MET A 41 -3.23 1.70 7.44
N ILE A 42 -4.44 1.19 7.58
CA ILE A 42 -5.45 1.72 8.49
C ILE A 42 -5.69 0.70 9.59
N GLY A 43 -5.95 1.19 10.79
CA GLY A 43 -6.33 0.36 11.91
C GLY A 43 -7.24 1.09 12.88
N GLY A 44 -7.40 0.52 14.06
CA GLY A 44 -8.29 1.06 15.08
C GLY A 44 -9.59 0.26 15.19
N ASN A 45 -10.52 0.75 15.99
CA ASN A 45 -11.82 0.11 16.12
C ASN A 45 -12.75 0.57 14.99
N ASP A 46 -13.76 -0.25 14.66
CA ASP A 46 -14.75 -0.01 13.58
C ASP A 46 -15.42 1.38 13.59
N LYS A 47 -15.26 2.16 14.67
CA LYS A 47 -15.88 3.49 14.84
C LYS A 47 -14.96 4.63 14.43
N ILE A 48 -13.65 4.49 14.51
CA ILE A 48 -12.68 5.53 14.15
C ILE A 48 -11.48 4.86 13.47
N PRO A 49 -11.43 4.83 12.14
CA PRO A 49 -10.25 4.39 11.42
C PRO A 49 -9.11 5.39 11.64
N GLU A 50 -7.94 4.88 12.00
CA GLU A 50 -6.70 5.63 12.17
C GLU A 50 -5.74 5.23 11.05
N ILE A 51 -5.17 6.23 10.37
CA ILE A 51 -4.08 5.99 9.42
C ILE A 51 -2.82 5.73 10.22
N LEU A 52 -2.34 4.49 10.19
CA LEU A 52 -1.13 4.07 10.88
C LEU A 52 0.12 4.37 10.05
N TYR A 53 -0.01 4.22 8.73
CA TYR A 53 1.07 4.50 7.80
C TYR A 53 0.50 4.80 6.40
N ILE A 54 1.11 5.75 5.70
CA ILE A 54 0.80 6.06 4.31
C ILE A 54 2.08 6.45 3.57
N TRP A 55 2.27 5.90 2.38
CA TRP A 55 3.38 6.23 1.51
C TRP A 55 2.99 6.13 0.04
N PHE A 56 3.58 6.99 -0.78
CA PHE A 56 3.45 6.95 -2.22
C PHE A 56 4.73 7.45 -2.88
N ASP A 57 5.03 6.93 -4.06
CA ASP A 57 6.16 7.35 -4.87
C ASP A 57 5.91 8.69 -5.59
N ASN A 58 6.97 9.24 -6.18
CA ASN A 58 6.96 10.44 -7.01
C ASN A 58 8.02 10.34 -8.13
N GLU A 59 8.13 11.37 -8.96
CA GLU A 59 9.08 11.45 -10.09
C GLU A 59 10.54 11.17 -9.74
N GLU A 60 10.96 11.46 -8.51
CA GLU A 60 12.34 11.30 -8.04
C GLU A 60 12.56 9.96 -7.34
N THR A 61 11.50 9.18 -7.11
CA THR A 61 11.56 7.94 -6.35
C THR A 61 12.18 6.83 -7.19
N THR A 62 13.23 6.20 -6.66
CA THR A 62 13.88 5.08 -7.33
C THR A 62 13.16 3.76 -7.03
N ILE A 63 13.41 2.73 -7.84
CA ILE A 63 12.95 1.37 -7.55
C ILE A 63 13.47 0.88 -6.19
N GLN A 64 14.68 1.29 -5.80
CA GLN A 64 15.24 0.92 -4.50
C GLN A 64 14.44 1.57 -3.36
N ASP A 65 14.06 2.84 -3.49
CA ASP A 65 13.21 3.52 -2.51
C ASP A 65 11.83 2.84 -2.39
N ILE A 66 11.25 2.42 -3.53
CA ILE A 66 9.98 1.67 -3.55
C ILE A 66 10.12 0.37 -2.75
N ILE A 67 11.15 -0.44 -3.02
CA ILE A 67 11.38 -1.72 -2.34
C ILE A 67 11.59 -1.49 -0.84
N GLU A 68 12.36 -0.47 -0.45
CA GLU A 68 12.61 -0.14 0.95
C GLU A 68 11.33 0.28 1.68
N ASN A 69 10.44 1.06 1.05
CA ASN A 69 9.18 1.47 1.66
C ASN A 69 8.17 0.32 1.73
N ILE A 70 8.12 -0.56 0.71
CA ILE A 70 7.32 -1.79 0.79
C ILE A 70 7.79 -2.69 1.93
N ASN A 71 9.10 -2.88 2.10
CA ASN A 71 9.62 -3.69 3.22
C ASN A 71 9.27 -3.07 4.58
N LYS A 72 9.43 -1.76 4.74
CA LYS A 72 9.02 -1.05 5.98
C LYS A 72 7.52 -1.23 6.24
N ALA A 73 6.70 -1.06 5.21
CA ALA A 73 5.25 -1.24 5.30
C ALA A 73 4.85 -2.65 5.77
N LEU A 74 5.50 -3.69 5.23
CA LEU A 74 5.30 -5.08 5.66
C LEU A 74 5.77 -5.30 7.10
N ASP A 75 6.92 -4.75 7.48
CA ASP A 75 7.44 -4.84 8.85
C ASP A 75 6.48 -4.17 9.86
N TYR A 76 5.92 -3.01 9.50
CA TYR A 76 4.88 -2.34 10.29
C TYR A 76 3.63 -3.22 10.43
N PHE A 77 3.13 -3.77 9.32
CA PHE A 77 1.95 -4.65 9.34
C PHE A 77 2.15 -5.93 10.16
N ILE A 78 3.36 -6.51 10.16
CA ILE A 78 3.67 -7.69 10.98
C ILE A 78 3.72 -7.34 12.47
N THR A 79 4.20 -6.14 12.80
CA THR A 79 4.41 -5.70 14.18
C THR A 79 3.10 -5.35 14.89
N TYR A 80 2.14 -4.74 14.18
CA TYR A 80 0.78 -4.47 14.67
C TYR A 80 -0.11 -5.70 14.51
#